data_AF-A0A1V3WUF9-F1
#
_entry.id   AF-A0A1V3WUF9-F1
#
_cell.length_a   1.000
_cell.length_b   1.000
_cell.length_c   1.000
_cell.angle_alpha   90.00
_cell.angle_beta   90.00
_cell.angle_gamma   90.00
#
_symmetry.space_group_name_H-M   'P 1'
#
loop_
_entity.id
_entity.type
_entity.pdbx_description
1 polymer ?
#
loop_
_entity_poly.entity_id
_entity_poly.type
_entity_poly.pdbx_seq_one_letter_code
_entity_poly.pdbx_strand_id
1 'polypeptide(L)'
;MRNPWDTTRETGGSSSGSGALVATGEVGLALGGDQGGSVRIPAALCGIVGLKPTYGLVPYTGAFPIERTIDHLGPMTRTVADAAVLLTVLAGPDGHDPASPRR
;
A
#
# COMPACT_ATOMS: atom_id res chain seq x y z
N MET A 1 10.98 7.88 9.12
CA MET A 1 11.91 6.94 8.42
C MET A 1 12.85 7.77 7.55
N ARG A 2 14.07 7.28 7.29
CA ARG A 2 15.04 7.95 6.40
C ARG A 2 15.04 7.24 5.04
N ASN A 3 15.15 8.00 3.95
CA ASN A 3 15.13 7.43 2.61
C ASN A 3 16.38 6.57 2.36
N PRO A 4 16.24 5.33 1.85
CA PRO A 4 17.39 4.46 1.59
C PRO A 4 18.31 4.97 0.47
N TRP A 5 17.83 5.83 -0.43
CA TRP A 5 18.64 6.43 -1.49
C TRP A 5 19.45 7.65 -1.01
N ASP A 6 18.98 8.34 0.02
CA ASP A 6 19.63 9.50 0.65
C ASP A 6 19.09 9.67 2.07
N THR A 7 19.89 9.35 3.08
CA THR A 7 19.44 9.33 4.48
C THR A 7 19.15 10.72 5.06
N THR A 8 19.42 11.79 4.32
CA THR A 8 19.02 13.16 4.67
C THR A 8 17.59 13.51 4.21
N ARG A 9 16.96 12.65 3.41
CA ARG A 9 15.64 12.85 2.82
C ARG A 9 14.55 11.98 3.45
N GLU A 10 13.32 12.36 3.19
CA GLU A 10 12.13 11.62 3.60
C GLU A 10 11.81 10.43 2.67
N THR A 11 11.16 9.42 3.24
CA THR A 11 10.61 8.27 2.51
C THR A 11 9.23 8.54 1.92
N GLY A 12 8.61 9.70 2.20
CA GLY A 12 7.16 9.89 2.04
C GLY A 12 6.35 9.20 3.14
N GLY A 13 5.02 9.38 3.15
CA GLY A 13 4.13 8.77 4.14
C GLY A 13 2.65 8.67 3.71
N SER A 14 1.79 8.02 4.51
CA SER A 14 2.05 7.42 5.83
C SER A 14 2.75 6.06 5.79
N SER A 15 2.76 5.34 4.66
CA SER A 15 3.38 3.99 4.54
C SER A 15 4.92 4.04 4.41
N SER A 16 5.56 4.90 5.19
CA SER A 16 6.99 5.22 5.18
C SER A 16 7.88 3.97 5.40
N GLY A 17 7.50 3.13 6.37
CA GLY A 17 8.24 1.93 6.72
C GLY A 17 8.18 0.87 5.61
N SER A 18 6.97 0.62 5.08
CA SER A 18 6.77 -0.30 3.97
C SER A 18 7.58 0.09 2.73
N GLY A 19 7.58 1.38 2.37
CA GLY A 19 8.39 1.90 1.27
C GLY A 19 9.89 1.67 1.46
N ALA A 20 10.40 1.99 2.65
CA ALA A 20 11.81 1.82 2.97
C ALA A 20 12.25 0.35 2.97
N LEU A 21 11.50 -0.55 3.64
CA LEU A 21 11.86 -1.96 3.79
C LEU A 21 11.86 -2.72 2.46
N VAL A 22 10.91 -2.42 1.58
CA VAL A 22 10.87 -3.03 0.23
C VAL A 22 12.02 -2.50 -0.63
N ALA A 23 12.33 -1.20 -0.54
CA ALA A 23 13.41 -0.57 -1.29
C ALA A 23 14.80 -1.10 -0.88
N THR A 24 15.03 -1.35 0.41
CA THR A 24 16.27 -1.94 0.91
C THR A 24 16.36 -3.45 0.71
N GLY A 25 15.26 -4.10 0.32
CA GLY A 25 15.20 -5.55 0.13
C GLY A 25 15.12 -6.37 1.43
N GLU A 26 14.86 -5.71 2.56
CA GLU A 26 14.64 -6.37 3.86
C GLU A 26 13.36 -7.23 3.84
N VAL A 27 12.38 -6.84 3.02
CA VAL A 27 11.19 -7.64 2.73
C VAL A 27 10.92 -7.66 1.23
N GLY A 28 10.38 -8.78 0.73
CA GLY A 28 10.00 -8.92 -0.68
C GLY A 28 8.70 -8.19 -1.05
N LEU A 29 7.78 -8.07 -0.08
CA LEU A 29 6.42 -7.54 -0.24
C LEU A 29 6.01 -6.77 1.02
N ALA A 30 5.21 -5.73 0.86
CA ALA A 30 4.57 -5.04 1.97
C ALA A 30 3.16 -4.55 1.60
N LEU A 31 2.39 -4.16 2.62
CA LEU A 31 1.11 -3.47 2.49
C LEU A 31 1.26 -2.01 2.91
N GLY A 32 0.42 -1.14 2.36
CA GLY A 32 0.27 0.23 2.82
C GLY A 32 -1.19 0.69 2.75
N GLY A 33 -1.49 1.75 3.51
CA GLY A 33 -2.76 2.48 3.43
C GLY A 33 -2.64 3.69 2.50
N ASP A 34 -3.67 3.99 1.72
CA ASP A 34 -3.71 5.12 0.78
C ASP A 34 -5.07 5.83 0.84
N GLN A 35 -5.09 6.96 1.52
CA GLN A 35 -6.22 7.90 1.55
C GLN A 35 -6.06 9.00 0.51
N GLY A 36 -4.88 9.61 0.51
CA GLY A 36 -4.53 10.73 -0.38
C GLY A 36 -3.25 10.49 -1.18
N GLY A 37 -2.73 9.27 -1.21
CA GLY A 37 -1.44 8.94 -1.84
C GLY A 37 -0.49 8.15 -0.97
N SER A 38 -0.91 7.68 0.21
CA SER A 38 0.00 7.13 1.20
C SER A 38 0.61 5.75 0.88
N VAL A 39 0.21 5.10 -0.22
CA VAL A 39 0.96 3.99 -0.85
C VAL A 39 1.85 4.51 -1.97
N ARG A 40 1.30 5.37 -2.83
CA ARG A 40 1.96 5.84 -4.06
C ARG A 40 3.11 6.83 -3.81
N ILE A 41 2.96 7.74 -2.85
CA ILE A 41 3.95 8.76 -2.49
C ILE A 41 5.22 8.09 -1.93
N PRO A 42 5.14 7.20 -0.90
CA PRO A 42 6.35 6.53 -0.45
C PRO A 42 6.96 5.62 -1.51
N ALA A 43 6.15 4.98 -2.34
CA ALA A 43 6.65 4.16 -3.43
C ALA A 43 7.47 4.98 -4.44
N ALA A 44 6.97 6.15 -4.84
CA ALA A 44 7.68 7.05 -5.74
C ALA A 44 9.00 7.56 -5.14
N LEU A 45 9.00 7.96 -3.86
CA LEU A 45 10.18 8.50 -3.17
C LEU A 45 11.22 7.43 -2.84
N CYS A 46 10.79 6.20 -2.55
CA CYS A 46 11.67 5.06 -2.28
C CYS A 46 12.00 4.23 -3.52
N GLY A 47 11.56 4.62 -4.72
CA GLY A 47 11.93 3.96 -5.98
C GLY A 47 11.39 2.54 -6.13
N ILE A 48 10.16 2.28 -5.66
CA ILE A 48 9.48 0.99 -5.74
C ILE A 48 8.10 1.12 -6.41
N VAL A 49 7.41 0.01 -6.62
CA VAL A 49 6.04 -0.02 -7.12
C VAL A 49 5.06 0.06 -5.94
N GLY A 50 4.13 1.02 -5.99
CA GLY A 50 3.02 1.14 -5.06
C GLY A 50 1.71 1.26 -5.81
N LEU A 51 0.79 0.31 -5.61
CA LEU A 51 -0.49 0.28 -6.30
C LEU A 51 -1.61 0.63 -5.32
N LYS A 52 -2.37 1.69 -5.62
CA LYS A 52 -3.65 1.95 -4.99
C LYS A 52 -4.74 1.23 -5.80
N PRO A 53 -5.41 0.19 -5.26
CA PRO A 53 -6.46 -0.50 -5.99
C PRO A 53 -7.69 0.39 -6.26
N THR A 54 -8.59 -0.12 -7.09
CA THR A 54 -9.96 0.41 -7.19
C THR A 54 -10.62 0.36 -5.81
N TYR A 55 -11.35 1.40 -5.44
CA TYR A 55 -12.02 1.50 -4.14
C TYR A 55 -12.95 0.29 -3.91
N GLY A 56 -12.88 -0.30 -2.71
CA GLY A 56 -13.62 -1.51 -2.34
C GLY A 56 -13.11 -2.83 -2.93
N LEU A 57 -12.04 -2.82 -3.77
CA LEU A 57 -11.49 -4.08 -4.31
C LEU A 57 -10.75 -4.90 -3.25
N VAL A 58 -9.98 -4.22 -2.40
CA VAL A 58 -9.32 -4.81 -1.24
C VAL A 58 -10.08 -4.35 0.00
N PRO A 59 -10.61 -5.28 0.84
CA PRO A 59 -11.31 -4.91 2.06
C PRO A 59 -10.41 -4.14 3.02
N TYR A 60 -10.97 -3.10 3.63
CA TYR A 60 -10.29 -2.28 4.63
C TYR A 60 -10.46 -2.82 6.06
N THR A 61 -11.14 -3.96 6.24
CA THR A 61 -11.38 -4.59 7.54
C THR A 61 -10.09 -4.82 8.31
N GLY A 62 -10.08 -4.40 9.57
CA GLY A 62 -8.93 -4.53 10.48
C GLY A 62 -7.88 -3.42 10.34
N ALA A 63 -7.91 -2.61 9.28
CA ALA A 63 -7.09 -1.39 9.20
C ALA A 63 -7.74 -0.23 9.95
N PHE A 64 -6.91 0.70 10.43
CA PHE A 64 -7.40 1.88 11.14
C PHE A 64 -8.06 2.85 10.15
N PRO A 65 -9.35 3.19 10.33
CA PRO A 65 -10.05 4.10 9.42
C PRO A 65 -9.59 5.55 9.63
N ILE A 66 -9.46 6.29 8.54
CA ILE A 66 -9.26 7.75 8.58
C ILE A 66 -10.53 8.42 8.05
N GLU A 67 -10.89 8.12 6.81
CA GLU A 67 -12.12 8.57 6.18
C GLU A 67 -12.58 7.47 5.22
N ARG A 68 -13.71 6.84 5.58
CA ARG A 68 -14.10 5.55 5.01
C ARG A 68 -14.37 5.60 3.51
N THR A 69 -14.72 6.75 2.94
CA THR A 69 -15.01 6.88 1.50
C THR A 69 -13.77 6.98 0.63
N ILE A 70 -12.59 7.17 1.24
CA ILE A 70 -11.30 7.28 0.55
C ILE A 70 -10.23 6.33 1.08
N ASP A 71 -10.54 5.52 2.10
CA ASP A 71 -9.61 4.54 2.66
C ASP A 71 -9.35 3.39 1.67
N HIS A 72 -8.06 3.14 1.36
CA HIS A 72 -7.62 2.00 0.55
C HIS A 72 -6.46 1.28 1.23
N LEU A 73 -6.40 -0.05 1.09
CA LEU A 73 -5.18 -0.83 1.28
C LEU A 73 -4.60 -1.23 -0.08
N GLY A 74 -3.28 -1.27 -0.20
CA GLY A 74 -2.62 -1.58 -1.47
C GLY A 74 -1.24 -2.23 -1.32
N PRO A 75 -0.81 -3.01 -2.33
CA PRO A 75 0.49 -3.66 -2.32
C PRO A 75 1.63 -2.66 -2.61
N MET A 76 2.76 -2.88 -1.96
CA MET A 76 4.04 -2.18 -2.15
C MET A 76 5.14 -3.21 -2.41
N THR A 77 5.79 -3.14 -3.58
CA THR A 77 6.67 -4.21 -4.10
C THR A 77 7.77 -3.65 -4.99
N ARG A 78 8.79 -4.45 -5.35
CA ARG A 78 9.85 -4.01 -6.27
C ARG A 78 9.46 -4.07 -7.75
N THR A 79 8.44 -4.85 -8.11
CA THR A 79 8.03 -5.07 -9.51
C THR A 79 6.52 -5.00 -9.68
N VAL A 80 6.07 -4.62 -10.88
CA VAL A 80 4.63 -4.60 -11.20
C VAL A 80 4.03 -6.00 -11.14
N ALA A 81 4.80 -7.04 -11.51
CA ALA A 81 4.36 -8.43 -11.45
C ALA A 81 4.07 -8.87 -10.00
N ASP A 82 4.95 -8.52 -9.07
CA ASP A 82 4.74 -8.83 -7.64
C ASP A 82 3.53 -8.08 -7.07
N ALA A 83 3.35 -6.81 -7.44
CA ALA A 83 2.16 -6.05 -7.05
C ALA A 83 0.87 -6.71 -7.56
N ALA A 84 0.87 -7.21 -8.80
CA ALA A 84 -0.26 -7.92 -9.37
C ALA A 84 -0.53 -9.24 -8.63
N VAL A 85 0.49 -10.05 -8.35
CA VAL A 85 0.36 -11.31 -7.59
C VAL A 85 -0.14 -11.05 -6.18
N LEU A 86 0.38 -10.06 -5.47
CA LEU A 86 -0.11 -9.74 -4.13
C LEU A 86 -1.56 -9.24 -4.18
N LEU A 87 -1.94 -8.46 -5.20
CA LEU A 87 -3.31 -8.03 -5.36
C LEU A 87 -4.28 -9.21 -5.56
N THR A 88 -3.89 -10.28 -6.27
CA THR A 88 -4.79 -11.45 -6.43
C THR A 88 -5.07 -12.18 -5.12
N VAL A 89 -4.17 -12.07 -4.14
CA VAL A 89 -4.36 -12.62 -2.79
C VAL A 89 -5.24 -11.72 -1.93
N LEU A 90 -5.08 -10.39 -2.05
CA LEU A 90 -5.79 -9.41 -1.20
C LEU A 90 -7.21 -9.10 -1.70
N ALA A 91 -7.45 -9.18 -3.00
CA ALA A 91 -8.67 -8.70 -3.60
C ALA A 91 -9.86 -9.64 -3.36
N GLY A 92 -11.02 -9.04 -3.14
CA GLY A 92 -12.29 -9.73 -3.01
C GLY A 92 -13.00 -9.43 -1.69
N PRO A 93 -14.33 -9.51 -1.66
CA PRO A 93 -15.11 -9.14 -0.49
C PRO A 93 -14.93 -10.13 0.65
N ASP A 94 -14.86 -9.58 1.87
CA ASP A 94 -14.74 -10.33 3.12
C ASP A 94 -16.04 -10.40 3.94
N GLY A 95 -17.07 -9.64 3.54
CA GLY A 95 -18.37 -9.58 4.23
C GLY A 95 -18.40 -8.69 5.48
N HIS A 96 -17.30 -8.01 5.80
CA HIS A 96 -17.18 -7.15 6.97
C HIS A 96 -16.94 -5.68 6.60
N ASP A 97 -16.30 -5.43 5.46
CA ASP A 97 -16.07 -4.07 4.95
C ASP A 97 -17.30 -3.54 4.18
N PRO A 98 -17.98 -2.48 4.64
CA PRO A 98 -19.11 -1.90 3.92
C PRO A 98 -18.74 -1.28 2.56
N ALA A 99 -17.46 -0.97 2.31
CA ALA A 99 -16.99 -0.47 1.02
C ALA A 99 -16.85 -1.58 -0.04
N SER A 100 -16.73 -2.84 0.38
CA SER A 100 -16.54 -3.97 -0.52
C SER A 100 -17.86 -4.35 -1.23
N PRO A 101 -17.82 -4.76 -2.51
CA PRO A 101 -19.00 -5.25 -3.22
C PRO A 101 -19.66 -6.43 -2.49
N ARG A 102 -21.00 -6.49 -2.52
CA ARG A 102 -21.70 -7.71 -2.07
C ARG A 102 -21.49 -8.80 -3.12
N ARG A 103 -21.20 -10.03 -2.65
CA ARG A 103 -21.12 -11.23 -3.51
C ARG A 103 -22.45 -11.54 -4.16
#